data_AF-A0A1Q4DB69-F1
#
_entry.id   AF-A0A1Q4DB69-F1
#
_cell.length_a   1.000
_cell.length_b   1.000
_cell.length_c   1.000
_cell.angle_alpha   90.00
_cell.angle_beta   90.00
_cell.angle_gamma   90.00
#
_symmetry.space_group_name_H-M   'P 1'
#
loop_
_entity.id
_entity.type
_entity.pdbx_description
1 polymer ?
#
loop_
_entity_poly.entity_id
_entity_poly.type
_entity_poly.pdbx_seq_one_letter_code
_entity_poly.pdbx_strand_id
1 'polypeptide(L)'
;MSAAEPQDEVRLYGNWRAERGWGIGALSTSATVTVFVSLLVPLLAVSIAPVAALPLAAVAAIAIAAVVVRIGGSTASDVLTRRVRFHRAKQAGWTELSGGVLTEHPRATDLPGVLAPLAPLDVDDGRGARQALMWNRRTGTLSAVLRCSPIGLDLADLDQTDQWVASWGGLLADLGFQPLIRHISVTVDSAPSGGTTVRDVIARRLDPGAPPLSRTVLDELTALTPATAAEVDTRVTVTFDPNRATPRPTDLLAAVTEVGRWLTGIETGLAGCGVAVLGRATAGWLAGRIRIAFDPAARPYVAHAELQDWAEAGPVAAIESWDSYRHEGGLSVSWALRDAPRQPVAAGVLAPLLSPGPFPRRITWLYHPYAADEAAAKVEAEVTSGQIRSAWAARTRRDETQRERDDRTRAQQSAREEAAGAGVGRFTLYVTTTVTHDLDLPAAVADVEQRAGQSKLRLRQMRGAQAATFAAALGLGTDPSDLTRHHTGR
;
A
#
# COMPACT_ATOMS: atom_id res chain seq x y z
N MET A 1 30.79 -10.57 -43.05
CA MET A 1 29.47 -10.33 -42.43
C MET A 1 29.64 -10.51 -40.94
N SER A 2 29.80 -9.40 -40.21
CA SER A 2 29.91 -9.41 -38.75
C SER A 2 28.52 -9.68 -38.18
N ALA A 3 28.40 -10.75 -37.40
CA ALA A 3 27.21 -11.00 -36.60
C ALA A 3 27.13 -9.87 -35.57
N ALA A 4 26.03 -9.12 -35.60
CA ALA A 4 25.72 -8.16 -34.56
C ALA A 4 25.59 -8.93 -33.24
N GLU A 5 26.43 -8.61 -32.26
CA GLU A 5 26.19 -9.00 -30.87
C GLU A 5 24.76 -8.57 -30.48
N PRO A 6 24.00 -9.41 -29.77
CA PRO A 6 22.74 -8.96 -29.20
C PRO A 6 23.06 -7.79 -28.28
N GLN A 7 22.59 -6.60 -28.61
CA GLN A 7 22.64 -5.47 -27.69
C GLN A 7 21.77 -5.87 -26.50
N ASP A 8 22.35 -5.84 -25.29
CA ASP A 8 21.63 -5.97 -24.02
C ASP A 8 20.62 -4.81 -23.90
N GLU A 9 19.48 -4.95 -24.58
CA GLU A 9 18.42 -3.97 -24.54
C GLU A 9 17.68 -4.12 -23.22
N VAL A 10 17.78 -3.08 -22.37
CA VAL A 10 17.14 -3.07 -21.05
C VAL A 10 15.64 -3.26 -21.19
N ARG A 11 15.12 -4.34 -20.61
CA ARG A 11 13.69 -4.63 -20.63
C ARG A 11 12.91 -3.58 -19.84
N LEU A 12 11.84 -3.09 -20.46
CA LEU A 12 10.95 -2.10 -19.86
C LEU A 12 9.59 -2.73 -19.52
N TYR A 13 9.05 -2.33 -18.37
CA TYR A 13 7.78 -2.79 -17.82
C TYR A 13 6.77 -1.64 -17.80
N GLY A 14 5.50 -1.93 -18.04
CA GLY A 14 4.52 -0.88 -18.27
C GLY A 14 3.07 -1.33 -18.14
N ASN A 15 2.20 -0.61 -18.84
CA ASN A 15 0.79 -0.96 -19.03
C ASN A 15 -0.10 -0.85 -17.77
N TRP A 16 0.32 -0.08 -16.77
CA TRP A 16 -0.55 0.26 -15.64
C TRP A 16 -1.69 1.18 -16.08
N ARG A 17 -2.91 0.81 -15.70
CA ARG A 17 -4.13 1.54 -16.05
C ARG A 17 -4.84 1.96 -14.78
N ALA A 18 -5.25 3.23 -14.74
CA ALA A 18 -6.14 3.70 -13.69
C ALA A 18 -7.52 3.07 -13.91
N GLU A 19 -8.09 2.47 -12.86
CA GLU A 19 -9.47 1.98 -12.87
C GLU A 19 -10.40 3.18 -13.16
N ARG A 20 -11.04 3.19 -14.32
CA ARG A 20 -12.00 4.23 -14.72
C ARG A 20 -13.39 3.62 -14.75
N GLY A 21 -14.32 4.24 -14.04
CA GLY A 21 -15.75 3.96 -14.21
C GLY A 21 -16.26 4.44 -15.58
N TRP A 22 -17.50 4.09 -15.90
CA TRP A 22 -18.20 4.41 -17.15
C TRP A 22 -18.57 5.90 -17.32
N GLY A 23 -17.89 6.81 -16.61
CA GLY A 23 -18.20 8.24 -16.66
C GLY A 23 -17.72 8.91 -17.96
N ILE A 24 -18.34 10.04 -18.29
CA ILE A 24 -17.99 10.80 -19.50
C ILE A 24 -16.71 11.60 -19.24
N GLY A 25 -15.68 11.36 -20.06
CA GLY A 25 -14.40 12.06 -19.97
C GLY A 25 -13.62 11.73 -18.70
N ALA A 26 -13.40 12.73 -17.85
CA ALA A 26 -12.68 12.59 -16.58
C ALA A 26 -13.60 12.51 -15.35
N LEU A 27 -14.92 12.39 -15.55
CA LEU A 27 -15.91 12.31 -14.48
C LEU A 27 -16.10 10.86 -14.04
N SER A 28 -16.40 10.65 -12.76
CA SER A 28 -16.88 9.34 -12.31
C SER A 28 -18.31 9.06 -12.82
N THR A 29 -18.76 7.81 -12.73
CA THR A 29 -20.15 7.44 -13.04
C THR A 29 -21.14 8.27 -12.21
N SER A 30 -20.89 8.39 -10.89
CA SER A 30 -21.72 9.20 -10.00
C SER A 30 -21.73 10.68 -10.38
N ALA A 31 -20.56 11.25 -10.70
CA ALA A 31 -20.43 12.63 -11.15
C ALA A 31 -21.21 12.88 -12.46
N THR A 32 -21.17 11.93 -13.40
CA THR A 32 -21.90 12.01 -14.66
C THR A 32 -23.41 12.02 -14.42
N VAL A 33 -23.90 11.14 -13.55
CA VAL A 33 -25.31 11.11 -13.13
C VAL A 33 -25.70 12.42 -12.44
N THR A 34 -24.86 12.95 -11.54
CA THR A 34 -25.11 14.23 -10.87
C THR A 34 -25.22 15.38 -11.87
N VAL A 35 -24.34 15.46 -12.86
CA VAL A 35 -24.40 16.48 -13.92
C VAL A 35 -25.69 16.33 -14.74
N PHE A 36 -26.02 15.10 -15.16
CA PHE A 36 -27.23 14.84 -15.94
C PHE A 36 -28.51 15.23 -15.18
N VAL A 37 -28.64 14.80 -13.92
CA VAL A 37 -29.78 15.15 -13.05
C VAL A 37 -29.83 16.67 -12.82
N SER A 38 -28.67 17.30 -12.58
CA SER A 38 -28.59 18.75 -12.38
C SER A 38 -29.07 19.53 -13.61
N LEU A 39 -28.88 19.02 -14.83
CA LEU A 39 -29.41 19.63 -16.06
C LEU A 39 -30.89 19.33 -16.26
N LEU A 40 -31.33 18.10 -15.95
CA LEU A 40 -32.69 17.65 -16.20
C LEU A 40 -33.73 18.31 -15.29
N VAL A 41 -33.42 18.45 -13.99
CA VAL A 41 -34.35 19.00 -12.99
C VAL A 41 -34.83 20.42 -13.32
N PRO A 42 -33.96 21.42 -13.58
CA PRO A 42 -34.40 22.75 -13.97
C PRO A 42 -35.12 22.76 -15.32
N LEU A 43 -34.73 21.89 -16.27
CA LEU A 43 -35.41 21.78 -17.57
C LEU A 43 -36.86 21.31 -17.41
N LEU A 44 -37.12 20.31 -16.56
CA LEU A 44 -38.47 19.86 -16.23
C LEU A 44 -39.24 20.90 -15.42
N ALA A 45 -38.56 21.66 -14.55
CA ALA A 45 -39.21 22.72 -13.78
C ALA A 45 -39.74 23.85 -14.67
N VAL A 46 -39.12 24.13 -15.83
CA VAL A 46 -39.63 25.12 -16.79
C VAL A 46 -41.05 24.76 -17.29
N SER A 47 -41.38 23.47 -17.44
CA SER A 47 -42.70 23.06 -17.95
C SER A 47 -43.78 22.98 -16.86
N ILE A 48 -43.42 22.75 -15.60
CA ILE A 48 -44.37 22.55 -14.49
C ILE A 48 -44.50 23.81 -13.62
N ALA A 49 -43.39 24.46 -13.30
CA ALA A 49 -43.31 25.58 -12.35
C ALA A 49 -42.18 26.55 -12.74
N PRO A 50 -42.40 27.45 -13.72
CA PRO A 50 -41.34 28.28 -14.30
C PRO A 50 -40.67 29.21 -13.28
N VAL A 51 -41.40 29.62 -12.24
CA VAL A 51 -40.86 30.45 -11.14
C VAL A 51 -39.78 29.69 -10.34
N ALA A 52 -39.88 28.37 -10.22
CA ALA A 52 -38.89 27.54 -9.54
C ALA A 52 -37.69 27.18 -10.43
N ALA A 53 -37.78 27.37 -11.75
CA ALA A 53 -36.72 26.98 -12.68
C ALA A 53 -35.42 27.77 -12.50
N LEU A 54 -35.51 29.09 -12.26
CA LEU A 54 -34.34 29.95 -12.02
C LEU A 54 -33.52 29.55 -10.77
N PRO A 55 -34.12 29.40 -9.57
CA PRO A 55 -33.36 28.97 -8.39
C PRO A 55 -32.82 27.53 -8.55
N LEU A 56 -33.57 26.62 -9.18
CA LEU A 56 -33.09 25.26 -9.46
C LEU A 56 -31.91 25.27 -10.45
N ALA A 57 -31.93 26.13 -11.46
CA ALA A 57 -30.84 26.28 -12.41
C ALA A 57 -29.57 26.84 -11.74
N ALA A 58 -29.72 27.78 -10.80
CA ALA A 58 -28.60 28.29 -10.00
C ALA A 58 -27.98 27.19 -9.12
N VAL A 59 -28.81 26.38 -8.45
CA VAL A 59 -28.34 25.22 -7.66
C VAL A 59 -27.66 24.17 -8.55
N ALA A 60 -28.24 23.89 -9.72
CA ALA A 60 -27.66 22.99 -10.71
C ALA A 60 -26.29 23.47 -11.20
N ALA A 61 -26.14 24.78 -11.49
CA ALA A 61 -24.87 25.36 -11.89
C ALA A 61 -23.80 25.20 -10.80
N ILE A 62 -24.16 25.39 -9.53
CA ILE A 62 -23.26 25.16 -8.39
C ILE A 62 -22.89 23.68 -8.27
N ALA A 63 -23.84 22.76 -8.41
CA ALA A 63 -23.59 21.33 -8.36
C ALA A 63 -22.65 20.86 -9.48
N ILE A 64 -22.87 21.35 -10.71
CA ILE A 64 -22.00 21.08 -11.86
C ILE A 64 -20.61 21.67 -11.61
N ALA A 65 -20.52 22.92 -11.15
CA ALA A 65 -19.23 23.55 -10.82
C ALA A 65 -18.47 22.75 -9.75
N ALA A 66 -19.15 22.27 -8.70
CA ALA A 66 -18.53 21.46 -7.66
C ALA A 66 -17.95 20.13 -8.18
N VAL A 67 -18.55 19.55 -9.21
CA VAL A 67 -18.11 18.29 -9.83
C VAL A 67 -17.02 18.52 -10.88
N VAL A 68 -17.12 19.58 -11.68
CA VAL A 68 -16.22 19.85 -12.81
C VAL A 68 -14.93 20.56 -12.35
N VAL A 69 -15.00 21.46 -11.37
CA VAL A 69 -13.83 22.19 -10.89
C VAL A 69 -12.88 21.22 -10.18
N ARG A 70 -11.66 21.14 -10.69
CA ARG A 70 -10.59 20.29 -10.13
C ARG A 70 -9.65 21.13 -9.28
N ILE A 71 -9.53 20.78 -8.00
CA ILE A 71 -8.58 21.38 -7.06
C ILE A 71 -7.54 20.31 -6.71
N GLY A 72 -6.28 20.55 -7.07
CA GLY A 72 -5.19 19.59 -6.82
C GLY A 72 -5.39 18.22 -7.50
N GLY A 73 -6.27 18.13 -8.51
CA GLY A 73 -6.59 16.88 -9.21
C GLY A 73 -7.78 16.09 -8.70
N SER A 74 -8.39 16.49 -7.58
CA SER A 74 -9.70 15.99 -7.14
C SER A 74 -10.82 16.96 -7.50
N THR A 75 -12.05 16.47 -7.61
CA THR A 75 -13.21 17.37 -7.78
C THR A 75 -13.40 18.22 -6.50
N ALA A 76 -13.94 19.42 -6.64
CA ALA A 76 -14.21 20.28 -5.48
C ALA A 76 -15.20 19.61 -4.51
N SER A 77 -16.15 18.81 -5.01
CA SER A 77 -17.05 17.98 -4.21
C SER A 77 -16.31 16.96 -3.34
N ASP A 78 -15.27 16.31 -3.86
CA ASP A 78 -14.47 15.35 -3.08
C ASP A 78 -13.71 16.06 -1.95
N VAL A 79 -13.18 17.24 -2.23
CA VAL A 79 -12.47 18.06 -1.23
C VAL A 79 -13.43 18.50 -0.13
N LEU A 80 -14.62 19.00 -0.52
CA LEU A 80 -15.64 19.46 0.42
C LEU A 80 -16.17 18.32 1.29
N THR A 81 -16.54 17.19 0.68
CA THR A 81 -17.02 16.01 1.42
C THR A 81 -15.98 15.48 2.40
N ARG A 82 -14.70 15.46 2.00
CA ARG A 82 -13.60 15.11 2.90
C ARG A 82 -13.48 16.08 4.08
N ARG A 83 -13.56 17.39 3.81
CA ARG A 83 -13.48 18.44 4.85
C ARG A 83 -14.65 18.34 5.84
N VAL A 84 -15.86 18.12 5.35
CA VAL A 84 -17.06 17.94 6.18
C VAL A 84 -16.96 16.66 7.02
N ARG A 85 -16.52 15.54 6.42
CA ARG A 85 -16.32 14.28 7.16
C ARG A 85 -15.29 14.44 8.27
N PHE A 86 -14.15 15.07 7.98
CA PHE A 86 -13.12 15.32 8.96
C PHE A 86 -13.60 16.26 10.07
N HIS A 87 -14.33 17.33 9.71
CA HIS A 87 -14.89 18.25 10.71
C HIS A 87 -15.89 17.54 11.64
N ARG A 88 -16.76 16.68 11.08
CA ARG A 88 -17.67 15.84 11.88
C ARG A 88 -16.93 14.86 12.77
N ALA A 89 -15.90 14.19 12.24
CA ALA A 89 -15.07 13.29 13.02
C ALA A 89 -14.37 14.01 14.18
N LYS A 90 -13.87 15.23 13.93
CA LYS A 90 -13.27 16.09 14.96
C LYS A 90 -14.29 16.50 16.03
N GLN A 91 -15.48 16.96 15.62
CA GLN A 91 -16.56 17.30 16.55
C GLN A 91 -17.02 16.09 17.38
N ALA A 92 -16.97 14.88 16.82
CA ALA A 92 -17.28 13.64 17.51
C ALA A 92 -16.12 13.08 18.36
N GLY A 93 -14.95 13.73 18.37
CA GLY A 93 -13.77 13.28 19.10
C GLY A 93 -13.06 12.05 18.49
N TRP A 94 -13.39 11.64 17.26
CA TRP A 94 -12.82 10.44 16.64
C TRP A 94 -11.40 10.64 16.10
N THR A 95 -10.92 11.89 16.08
CA THR A 95 -9.56 12.25 15.64
C THR A 95 -8.54 12.19 16.77
N GLU A 96 -8.98 11.95 18.01
CA GLU A 96 -8.15 11.96 19.20
C GLU A 96 -8.21 10.61 19.89
N LEU A 97 -7.05 10.01 20.13
CA LEU A 97 -6.86 8.88 21.02
C LEU A 97 -6.16 9.40 22.28
N SER A 98 -6.74 9.10 23.44
CA SER A 98 -6.13 9.33 24.74
C SER A 98 -6.30 8.06 25.58
N GLY A 99 -5.26 7.24 25.65
CA GLY A 99 -5.16 6.13 26.59
C GLY A 99 -4.95 6.68 28.00
N GLY A 100 -6.00 6.69 28.81
CA GLY A 100 -5.90 7.09 30.21
C GLY A 100 -5.33 5.94 31.06
N VAL A 101 -4.28 6.21 31.82
CA VAL A 101 -3.77 5.31 32.89
C VAL A 101 -4.84 5.08 33.99
N LEU A 102 -5.80 6.00 34.09
CA LEU A 102 -6.86 6.01 35.12
C LEU A 102 -8.18 5.38 34.66
N THR A 103 -8.26 4.87 33.43
CA THR A 103 -9.49 4.28 32.88
C THR A 103 -9.25 2.83 32.50
N GLU A 104 -9.70 1.90 33.33
CA GLU A 104 -9.81 0.49 32.95
C GLU A 104 -10.93 0.34 31.91
N HIS A 105 -10.56 0.44 30.64
CA HIS A 105 -11.47 0.12 29.55
C HIS A 105 -11.20 -1.30 29.07
N PRO A 106 -12.21 -2.16 28.84
CA PRO A 106 -12.02 -3.53 28.34
C PRO A 106 -11.26 -3.65 27.00
N ARG A 107 -11.05 -2.52 26.31
CA ARG A 107 -10.33 -2.37 25.05
C ARG A 107 -9.14 -1.42 25.14
N ALA A 108 -8.60 -1.18 26.34
CA ALA A 108 -7.43 -0.33 26.55
C ALA A 108 -6.18 -0.81 25.79
N THR A 109 -6.15 -2.10 25.42
CA THR A 109 -5.07 -2.75 24.69
C THR A 109 -5.25 -2.73 23.16
N ASP A 110 -6.36 -2.20 22.65
CA ASP A 110 -6.62 -2.12 21.22
C ASP A 110 -5.80 -0.97 20.58
N LEU A 111 -5.30 -1.20 19.36
CA LEU A 111 -4.58 -0.20 18.59
C LEU A 111 -5.49 0.96 18.13
N PRO A 112 -4.95 2.15 17.79
CA PRO A 112 -5.76 3.30 17.39
C PRO A 112 -6.62 3.07 16.14
N GLY A 113 -7.85 3.59 16.19
CA GLY A 113 -8.70 3.82 15.03
C GLY A 113 -8.96 2.55 14.21
N VAL A 114 -8.50 2.55 12.96
CA VAL A 114 -8.75 1.45 12.00
C VAL A 114 -8.01 0.16 12.35
N LEU A 115 -7.01 0.25 13.24
CA LEU A 115 -6.23 -0.88 13.74
C LEU A 115 -6.90 -1.56 14.95
N ALA A 116 -7.85 -0.91 15.63
CA ALA A 116 -8.50 -1.45 16.83
C ALA A 116 -9.07 -2.88 16.68
N PRO A 117 -9.64 -3.28 15.52
CA PRO A 117 -10.12 -4.64 15.35
C PRO A 117 -9.02 -5.70 15.24
N LEU A 118 -7.76 -5.31 15.01
CA LEU A 118 -6.63 -6.23 14.85
C LEU A 118 -6.24 -6.82 16.21
N ALA A 119 -6.15 -8.15 16.25
CA ALA A 119 -5.65 -8.89 17.41
C ALA A 119 -4.58 -9.90 16.94
N PRO A 120 -3.46 -10.05 17.67
CA PRO A 120 -2.49 -11.10 17.43
C PRO A 120 -3.05 -12.45 17.88
N LEU A 121 -3.00 -13.43 16.99
CA LEU A 121 -3.16 -14.84 17.32
C LEU A 121 -1.78 -15.47 17.31
N ASP A 122 -1.32 -15.88 18.49
CA ASP A 122 -0.07 -16.60 18.63
C ASP A 122 -0.31 -18.09 18.38
N VAL A 123 0.24 -18.61 17.29
CA VAL A 123 -0.03 -19.96 16.77
C VAL A 123 1.27 -20.66 16.40
N ASP A 124 1.25 -22.00 16.38
CA ASP A 124 2.36 -22.79 15.87
C ASP A 124 2.50 -22.60 14.35
N ASP A 125 3.73 -22.57 13.85
CA ASP A 125 4.01 -22.45 12.42
C ASP A 125 3.96 -23.78 11.67
N GLY A 126 3.78 -24.88 12.39
CA GLY A 126 3.79 -26.26 11.90
C GLY A 126 5.19 -26.83 11.73
N ARG A 127 6.23 -26.08 12.14
CA ARG A 127 7.66 -26.41 12.00
C ARG A 127 8.40 -26.32 13.34
N GLY A 128 7.67 -26.19 14.45
CA GLY A 128 8.21 -26.12 15.80
C GLY A 128 8.60 -24.71 16.24
N ALA A 129 8.25 -23.67 15.47
CA ALA A 129 8.38 -22.27 15.89
C ALA A 129 7.00 -21.62 16.06
N ARG A 130 6.99 -20.46 16.71
CA ARG A 130 5.77 -19.66 16.89
C ARG A 130 5.67 -18.56 15.85
N GLN A 131 4.46 -18.25 15.43
CA GLN A 131 4.14 -17.15 14.54
C GLN A 131 2.92 -16.39 15.05
N ALA A 132 2.80 -15.12 14.68
CA ALA A 132 1.61 -14.32 14.90
C ALA A 132 0.82 -14.14 13.62
N LEU A 133 -0.46 -14.48 13.66
CA LEU A 133 -1.43 -14.11 12.64
C LEU A 133 -2.25 -12.92 13.13
N MET A 134 -2.29 -11.85 12.33
CA MET A 134 -3.12 -10.68 12.60
C MET A 134 -4.56 -11.00 12.23
N TRP A 135 -5.41 -11.18 13.23
CA TRP A 135 -6.83 -11.39 13.04
C TRP A 135 -7.58 -10.06 13.08
N ASN A 136 -8.21 -9.71 11.97
CA ASN A 136 -9.11 -8.57 11.91
C ASN A 136 -10.50 -9.00 12.33
N ARG A 137 -10.86 -8.74 13.59
CA ARG A 137 -12.15 -9.14 14.19
C ARG A 137 -13.37 -8.57 13.47
N ARG A 138 -13.21 -7.49 12.71
CA ARG A 138 -14.31 -6.85 11.98
C ARG A 138 -14.57 -7.50 10.62
N THR A 139 -13.54 -7.87 9.87
CA THR A 139 -13.68 -8.48 8.54
C THR A 139 -13.59 -10.00 8.57
N GLY A 140 -13.09 -10.58 9.67
CA GLY A 140 -12.80 -12.00 9.79
C GLY A 140 -11.54 -12.45 9.04
N THR A 141 -10.75 -11.51 8.49
CA THR A 141 -9.54 -11.82 7.73
C THR A 141 -8.36 -12.13 8.64
N LEU A 142 -7.47 -13.02 8.18
CA LEU A 142 -6.23 -13.39 8.85
C LEU A 142 -5.05 -12.90 8.02
N SER A 143 -4.09 -12.22 8.63
CA SER A 143 -2.90 -11.73 7.91
C SER A 143 -1.62 -12.26 8.53
N ALA A 144 -0.80 -12.90 7.72
CA ALA A 144 0.50 -13.42 8.11
C ALA A 144 1.59 -12.49 7.61
N VAL A 145 2.54 -12.13 8.48
CA VAL A 145 3.66 -11.25 8.13
C VAL A 145 4.93 -12.10 8.02
N LEU A 146 5.53 -12.11 6.84
CA LEU A 146 6.80 -12.74 6.55
C LEU A 146 7.90 -11.69 6.63
N ARG A 147 8.95 -11.99 7.39
CA ARG A 147 10.18 -11.18 7.46
C ARG A 147 11.03 -11.52 6.25
N CYS A 148 11.44 -10.53 5.49
CA CYS A 148 12.08 -10.73 4.19
C CYS A 148 13.39 -9.96 4.07
N SER A 149 14.32 -10.51 3.31
CA SER A 149 15.57 -9.87 2.90
C SER A 149 15.68 -9.97 1.37
N PRO A 150 15.31 -8.92 0.62
CA PRO A 150 15.45 -8.90 -0.82
C PRO A 150 16.93 -8.77 -1.23
N ILE A 151 17.31 -9.39 -2.35
CA ILE A 151 18.61 -9.15 -2.97
C ILE A 151 18.57 -7.79 -3.69
N GLY A 152 19.62 -6.99 -3.52
CA GLY A 152 19.76 -5.70 -4.21
C GLY A 152 20.05 -5.88 -5.70
N LEU A 153 19.56 -4.94 -6.52
CA LEU A 153 19.75 -4.99 -7.98
C LEU A 153 21.09 -4.41 -8.47
N ASP A 154 21.81 -3.66 -7.61
CA ASP A 154 22.98 -2.87 -8.03
C ASP A 154 24.16 -3.70 -8.57
N LEU A 155 24.25 -4.97 -8.17
CA LEU A 155 25.30 -5.91 -8.58
C LEU A 155 24.73 -7.13 -9.32
N ALA A 156 23.44 -7.10 -9.67
CA ALA A 156 22.79 -8.19 -10.36
C ALA A 156 22.91 -8.00 -11.88
N ASP A 157 23.15 -9.10 -12.60
CA ASP A 157 23.10 -9.10 -14.06
C ASP A 157 21.66 -8.80 -14.55
N LEU A 158 21.55 -8.24 -15.75
CA LEU A 158 20.26 -7.87 -16.34
C LEU A 158 19.34 -9.10 -16.50
N ASP A 159 19.86 -10.21 -17.01
CA ASP A 159 19.11 -11.46 -17.16
C ASP A 159 18.59 -11.99 -15.81
N GLN A 160 19.40 -11.88 -14.76
CA GLN A 160 19.02 -12.32 -13.42
C GLN A 160 17.92 -11.42 -12.84
N THR A 161 18.02 -10.12 -13.06
CA THR A 161 17.00 -9.14 -12.67
C THR A 161 15.68 -9.41 -13.40
N ASP A 162 15.74 -9.63 -14.71
CA ASP A 162 14.57 -9.94 -15.54
C ASP A 162 13.91 -11.25 -15.11
N GLN A 163 14.70 -12.26 -14.74
CA GLN A 163 14.21 -13.52 -14.21
C GLN A 163 13.49 -13.32 -12.87
N TRP A 164 14.02 -12.51 -11.94
CA TRP A 164 13.33 -12.22 -10.68
C TRP A 164 12.03 -11.46 -10.90
N VAL A 165 12.00 -10.49 -11.82
CA VAL A 165 10.76 -9.77 -12.17
C VAL A 165 9.74 -10.70 -12.81
N ALA A 166 10.17 -11.62 -13.69
CA ALA A 166 9.30 -12.63 -14.27
C ALA A 166 8.72 -13.58 -13.22
N SER A 167 9.55 -14.05 -12.27
CA SER A 167 9.11 -14.88 -11.15
C SER A 167 8.13 -14.14 -10.23
N TRP A 168 8.34 -12.84 -10.00
CA TRP A 168 7.38 -12.00 -9.28
C TRP A 168 6.04 -11.89 -10.03
N GLY A 169 6.07 -11.69 -11.34
CA GLY A 169 4.87 -11.72 -12.18
C GLY A 169 4.12 -13.05 -12.11
N GLY A 170 4.84 -14.17 -12.12
CA GLY A 170 4.29 -15.52 -11.95
C GLY A 170 3.63 -15.69 -10.57
N LEU A 171 4.30 -15.28 -9.50
CA LEU A 171 3.74 -15.31 -8.15
C LEU A 171 2.43 -14.52 -8.08
N LEU A 172 2.37 -13.31 -8.65
CA LEU A 172 1.14 -12.49 -8.66
C LEU A 172 0.02 -13.10 -9.51
N ALA A 173 0.36 -13.83 -10.57
CA ALA A 173 -0.61 -14.58 -11.38
C ALA A 173 -1.23 -15.73 -10.60
N ASP A 174 -0.41 -16.49 -9.88
CA ASP A 174 -0.86 -17.62 -9.06
C ASP A 174 -1.86 -17.17 -8.00
N LEU A 175 -1.72 -15.96 -7.45
CA LEU A 175 -2.68 -15.40 -6.48
C LEU A 175 -4.10 -15.26 -7.04
N GLY A 176 -4.27 -15.03 -8.35
CA GLY A 176 -5.58 -14.92 -9.00
C GLY A 176 -6.37 -16.24 -9.04
N PHE A 177 -5.67 -17.36 -8.87
CA PHE A 177 -6.27 -18.70 -8.75
C PHE A 177 -6.53 -19.11 -7.30
N GLN A 178 -6.25 -18.23 -6.33
CA GLN A 178 -6.43 -18.50 -4.90
C GLN A 178 -7.50 -17.60 -4.27
N PRO A 179 -8.78 -18.02 -4.27
CA PRO A 179 -9.88 -17.21 -3.71
C PRO A 179 -9.70 -16.83 -2.25
N LEU A 180 -8.96 -17.66 -1.48
CA LEU A 180 -8.64 -17.41 -0.09
C LEU A 180 -7.78 -16.15 0.09
N ILE A 181 -6.92 -15.80 -0.86
CA ILE A 181 -6.01 -14.66 -0.76
C ILE A 181 -6.74 -13.38 -1.17
N ARG A 182 -6.94 -12.49 -0.22
CA ARG A 182 -7.64 -11.20 -0.44
C ARG A 182 -6.70 -10.15 -1.03
N HIS A 183 -5.47 -10.09 -0.50
CA HIS A 183 -4.41 -9.23 -0.99
C HIS A 183 -3.05 -9.61 -0.39
N ILE A 184 -1.99 -9.15 -1.05
CA ILE A 184 -0.62 -9.17 -0.56
C ILE A 184 -0.13 -7.74 -0.41
N SER A 185 0.70 -7.48 0.59
CA SER A 185 1.39 -6.20 0.73
C SER A 185 2.87 -6.39 0.97
N VAL A 186 3.68 -5.55 0.35
CA VAL A 186 5.13 -5.50 0.52
C VAL A 186 5.44 -4.19 1.22
N THR A 187 6.01 -4.26 2.41
CA THR A 187 6.38 -3.08 3.21
C THR A 187 7.88 -2.99 3.35
N VAL A 188 8.42 -1.83 3.01
CA VAL A 188 9.82 -1.46 3.22
C VAL A 188 9.85 -0.26 4.17
N ASP A 189 10.45 -0.44 5.34
CA ASP A 189 10.65 0.60 6.36
C ASP A 189 12.14 0.92 6.43
N SER A 190 12.50 2.14 6.05
CA SER A 190 13.88 2.63 6.03
C SER A 190 14.06 3.75 7.05
N ALA A 191 15.17 3.74 7.80
CA ALA A 191 15.53 4.83 8.70
C ALA A 191 17.04 5.15 8.63
N PRO A 192 17.42 6.44 8.71
CA PRO A 192 18.82 6.89 8.63
C PRO A 192 19.69 6.38 9.78
N SER A 193 19.12 6.25 10.98
CA SER A 193 19.79 5.72 12.17
C SER A 193 19.12 4.41 12.59
N GLY A 194 19.79 3.28 12.34
CA GLY A 194 19.35 1.98 12.84
C GLY A 194 19.38 1.91 14.37
N GLY A 195 18.46 1.14 14.95
CA GLY A 195 18.50 0.82 16.38
C GLY A 195 19.61 -0.17 16.76
N THR A 196 20.25 -0.79 15.75
CA THR A 196 21.40 -1.68 15.87
C THR A 196 22.58 -1.08 15.14
N THR A 197 23.72 -0.95 15.82
CA THR A 197 24.97 -0.53 15.20
C THR A 197 25.74 -1.74 14.69
N VAL A 198 26.62 -1.55 13.70
CA VAL A 198 27.55 -2.60 13.23
C VAL A 198 28.39 -3.14 14.39
N ARG A 199 28.73 -2.28 15.35
CA ARG A 199 29.35 -2.63 16.63
C ARG A 199 28.53 -3.67 17.39
N ASP A 200 27.23 -3.46 17.56
CA ASP A 200 26.37 -4.38 18.33
C ASP A 200 26.25 -5.75 17.66
N VAL A 201 26.22 -5.79 16.32
CA VAL A 201 26.18 -7.04 15.56
C VAL A 201 27.49 -7.82 15.72
N ILE A 202 28.63 -7.13 15.58
CA ILE A 202 29.96 -7.75 15.75
C ILE A 202 30.12 -8.26 17.18
N ALA A 203 29.79 -7.45 18.19
CA ALA A 203 29.88 -7.84 19.60
C ALA A 203 29.06 -9.11 19.92
N ARG A 204 27.87 -9.26 19.33
CA ARG A 204 27.03 -10.45 19.52
C ARG A 204 27.54 -11.71 18.79
N ARG A 205 28.25 -11.54 17.68
CA ARG A 205 28.71 -12.66 16.83
C ARG A 205 30.17 -13.02 17.05
N LEU A 206 30.90 -12.24 17.84
CA LEU A 206 32.30 -12.48 18.12
C LEU A 206 32.43 -13.70 19.05
N ASP A 207 33.11 -14.73 18.57
CA ASP A 207 33.49 -15.89 19.39
C ASP A 207 34.46 -15.45 20.50
N PRO A 208 34.19 -15.77 21.78
CA PRO A 208 35.12 -15.52 22.88
C PRO A 208 36.54 -16.08 22.65
N GLY A 209 36.67 -17.17 21.88
CA GLY A 209 37.93 -17.82 21.52
C GLY A 209 38.62 -17.26 20.27
N ALA A 210 38.10 -16.19 19.66
CA ALA A 210 38.68 -15.62 18.44
C ALA A 210 40.14 -15.13 18.66
N PRO A 211 41.07 -15.36 17.69
CA PRO A 211 42.44 -14.90 17.78
C PRO A 211 42.56 -13.38 18.04
N PRO A 212 43.56 -12.92 18.82
CA PRO A 212 43.70 -11.51 19.20
C PRO A 212 43.77 -10.54 18.01
N LEU A 213 44.42 -10.95 16.92
CA LEU A 213 44.54 -10.16 15.70
C LEU A 213 43.17 -9.93 15.04
N SER A 214 42.35 -10.97 14.93
CA SER A 214 41.01 -10.89 14.34
C SER A 214 40.09 -9.96 15.14
N ARG A 215 40.20 -10.00 16.48
CA ARG A 215 39.46 -9.09 17.37
C ARG A 215 39.89 -7.63 17.15
N THR A 216 41.20 -7.38 17.09
CA THR A 216 41.76 -6.05 16.87
C THR A 216 41.29 -5.47 15.53
N VAL A 217 41.34 -6.26 14.45
CA VAL A 217 40.87 -5.83 13.12
C VAL A 217 39.38 -5.54 13.13
N LEU A 218 38.56 -6.38 13.78
CA LEU A 218 37.11 -6.13 13.89
C LEU A 218 36.80 -4.88 14.72
N ASP A 219 37.54 -4.62 15.80
CA ASP A 219 37.38 -3.42 16.62
C ASP A 219 37.78 -2.15 15.85
N GLU A 220 38.88 -2.19 15.09
CA GLU A 220 39.31 -1.10 14.21
C GLU A 220 38.30 -0.83 13.09
N LEU A 221 37.82 -1.88 12.40
CA LEU A 221 36.78 -1.75 11.38
C LEU A 221 35.49 -1.18 11.97
N THR A 222 35.14 -1.59 13.19
CA THR A 222 33.97 -1.05 13.90
C THR A 222 34.15 0.43 14.23
N ALA A 223 35.36 0.86 14.61
CA ALA A 223 35.67 2.26 14.89
C ALA A 223 35.66 3.14 13.62
N LEU A 224 36.01 2.55 12.47
CA LEU A 224 36.00 3.22 11.15
C LEU A 224 34.61 3.23 10.49
N THR A 225 33.74 2.30 10.88
CA THR A 225 32.38 2.23 10.34
C THR A 225 31.53 3.35 10.94
N PRO A 226 30.82 4.14 10.11
CA PRO A 226 29.92 5.17 10.61
C PRO A 226 28.95 4.60 11.65
N ALA A 227 28.74 5.30 12.76
CA ALA A 227 27.87 4.85 13.85
C ALA A 227 26.41 4.58 13.40
N THR A 228 26.01 5.09 12.24
CA THR A 228 24.68 4.97 11.66
C THR A 228 24.76 4.31 10.28
N ALA A 229 24.60 2.99 10.25
CA ALA A 229 24.13 2.32 9.04
C ALA A 229 22.61 2.51 8.97
N ALA A 230 22.10 2.82 7.78
CA ALA A 230 20.66 2.90 7.59
C ALA A 230 20.04 1.51 7.78
N GLU A 231 18.98 1.43 8.58
CA GLU A 231 18.23 0.19 8.76
C GLU A 231 17.13 0.12 7.70
N VAL A 232 17.05 -1.01 7.00
CA VAL A 232 15.96 -1.33 6.08
C VAL A 232 15.30 -2.62 6.54
N ASP A 233 14.03 -2.53 6.92
CA ASP A 233 13.18 -3.66 7.27
C ASP A 233 12.23 -3.93 6.10
N THR A 234 12.30 -5.14 5.53
CA THR A 234 11.39 -5.57 4.47
C THR A 234 10.51 -6.69 4.96
N ARG A 235 9.22 -6.60 4.69
CA ARG A 235 8.23 -7.61 5.07
C ARG A 235 7.14 -7.77 4.02
N VAL A 236 6.68 -8.99 3.88
CA VAL A 236 5.57 -9.35 3.01
C VAL A 236 4.42 -9.83 3.87
N THR A 237 3.28 -9.15 3.79
CA THR A 237 2.08 -9.55 4.51
C THR A 237 1.05 -10.09 3.55
N VAL A 238 0.59 -11.31 3.80
CA VAL A 238 -0.45 -11.96 3.02
C VAL A 238 -1.72 -11.99 3.84
N THR A 239 -2.80 -11.43 3.30
CA THR A 239 -4.11 -11.38 3.95
C THR A 239 -5.05 -12.36 3.30
N PHE A 240 -5.58 -13.25 4.13
CA PHE A 240 -6.49 -14.31 3.78
C PHE A 240 -7.90 -13.98 4.27
N ASP A 241 -8.90 -14.35 3.48
CA ASP A 241 -10.32 -14.28 3.84
C ASP A 241 -10.86 -15.71 3.96
N PRO A 242 -10.93 -16.26 5.19
CA PRO A 242 -11.44 -17.62 5.42
C PRO A 242 -12.85 -17.87 4.87
N ASN A 243 -13.66 -16.82 4.66
CA ASN A 243 -14.99 -16.97 4.10
C ASN A 243 -14.99 -17.32 2.60
N ARG A 244 -13.86 -17.13 1.92
CA ARG A 244 -13.67 -17.46 0.50
C ARG A 244 -12.97 -18.80 0.28
N ALA A 245 -12.59 -19.51 1.35
CA ALA A 245 -11.97 -20.82 1.21
C ALA A 245 -12.99 -21.89 0.80
N THR A 246 -12.51 -22.89 0.06
CA THR A 246 -13.30 -24.04 -0.38
C THR A 246 -12.53 -25.32 -0.03
N PRO A 247 -12.99 -26.14 0.93
CA PRO A 247 -14.17 -25.93 1.78
C PRO A 247 -13.96 -24.78 2.77
N ARG A 248 -15.06 -24.16 3.21
CA ARG A 248 -15.02 -23.11 4.23
C ARG A 248 -14.58 -23.73 5.57
N PRO A 249 -13.60 -23.14 6.28
CA PRO A 249 -13.20 -23.63 7.59
C PRO A 249 -14.35 -23.56 8.59
N THR A 250 -14.48 -24.57 9.45
CA THR A 250 -15.55 -24.66 10.45
C THR A 250 -15.35 -23.68 11.61
N ASP A 251 -14.09 -23.45 11.99
CA ASP A 251 -13.70 -22.60 13.11
C ASP A 251 -12.41 -21.83 12.81
N LEU A 252 -12.00 -20.98 13.75
CA LEU A 252 -10.79 -20.16 13.63
C LEU A 252 -9.53 -21.03 13.58
N LEU A 253 -9.49 -22.16 14.28
CA LEU A 253 -8.34 -23.05 14.31
C LEU A 253 -8.12 -23.72 12.94
N ALA A 254 -9.19 -24.21 12.31
CA ALA A 254 -9.15 -24.73 10.95
C ALA A 254 -8.70 -23.64 9.95
N ALA A 255 -9.17 -22.40 10.12
CA ALA A 255 -8.75 -21.28 9.28
C ALA A 255 -7.25 -20.96 9.44
N VAL A 256 -6.73 -20.96 10.67
CA VAL A 256 -5.30 -20.79 10.97
C VAL A 256 -4.46 -21.89 10.30
N THR A 257 -4.92 -23.13 10.37
CA THR A 257 -4.24 -24.29 9.79
C THR A 257 -4.17 -24.17 8.27
N GLU A 258 -5.28 -23.78 7.64
CA GLU A 258 -5.35 -23.56 6.21
C GLU A 258 -4.43 -22.41 5.77
N VAL A 259 -4.38 -21.30 6.51
CA VAL A 259 -3.42 -20.21 6.27
C VAL A 259 -1.98 -20.71 6.31
N GLY A 260 -1.62 -21.50 7.34
CA GLY A 260 -0.28 -22.08 7.47
C GLY A 260 0.15 -22.94 6.27
N ARG A 261 -0.80 -23.70 5.70
CA ARG A 261 -0.58 -24.52 4.50
C ARG A 261 -0.23 -23.67 3.28
N TRP A 262 -0.97 -22.58 3.07
CA TRP A 262 -0.74 -21.67 1.94
C TRP A 262 0.56 -20.87 2.05
N LEU A 263 0.95 -20.50 3.27
CA LEU A 263 2.17 -19.71 3.48
C LEU A 263 3.43 -20.37 2.93
N THR A 264 3.54 -21.70 3.04
CA THR A 264 4.71 -22.44 2.53
C THR A 264 4.90 -22.26 1.02
N GLY A 265 3.80 -22.26 0.26
CA GLY A 265 3.85 -22.02 -1.19
C GLY A 265 4.31 -20.60 -1.51
N ILE A 266 3.81 -19.61 -0.78
CA ILE A 266 4.19 -18.20 -0.97
C ILE A 266 5.66 -17.97 -0.59
N GLU A 267 6.13 -18.56 0.51
CA GLU A 267 7.55 -18.51 0.91
C GLU A 267 8.47 -19.06 -0.20
N THR A 268 8.06 -20.14 -0.85
CA THR A 268 8.80 -20.74 -1.97
C THR A 268 8.77 -19.85 -3.21
N GLY A 269 7.62 -19.25 -3.54
CA GLY A 269 7.49 -18.30 -4.65
C GLY A 269 8.35 -17.04 -4.45
N LEU A 270 8.40 -16.51 -3.23
CA LEU A 270 9.25 -15.37 -2.88
C LEU A 270 10.74 -15.66 -3.09
N ALA A 271 11.21 -16.87 -2.76
CA ALA A 271 12.59 -17.26 -3.00
C ALA A 271 12.97 -17.16 -4.49
N GLY A 272 12.07 -17.58 -5.40
CA GLY A 272 12.26 -17.43 -6.84
C GLY A 272 12.33 -15.97 -7.32
N CYS A 273 11.77 -15.03 -6.55
CA CYS A 273 11.81 -13.60 -6.84
C CYS A 273 13.08 -12.91 -6.34
N GLY A 274 14.09 -13.66 -5.88
CA GLY A 274 15.29 -13.08 -5.25
C GLY A 274 15.02 -12.52 -3.85
N VAL A 275 14.00 -13.04 -3.14
CA VAL A 275 13.64 -12.61 -1.79
C VAL A 275 13.81 -13.75 -0.81
N ALA A 276 14.76 -13.62 0.12
CA ALA A 276 14.93 -14.58 1.20
C ALA A 276 13.90 -14.33 2.31
N VAL A 277 13.15 -15.37 2.70
CA VAL A 277 12.27 -15.32 3.88
C VAL A 277 13.09 -15.67 5.11
N LEU A 278 13.23 -14.71 6.03
CA LEU A 278 13.96 -14.87 7.28
C LEU A 278 13.16 -15.65 8.34
N GLY A 279 11.84 -15.65 8.21
CA GLY A 279 10.91 -16.32 9.10
C GLY A 279 9.54 -15.64 9.14
N ARG A 280 8.58 -16.29 9.79
CA ARG A 280 7.26 -15.69 10.07
C ARG A 280 7.37 -14.78 11.29
N ALA A 281 6.67 -13.66 11.30
CA ALA A 281 6.77 -12.70 12.39
C ALA A 281 6.09 -13.23 13.66
N THR A 282 6.72 -13.02 14.82
CA THR A 282 6.15 -13.29 16.15
C THR A 282 5.29 -12.12 16.60
N ALA A 283 4.47 -12.33 17.64
CA ALA A 283 3.64 -11.26 18.21
C ALA A 283 4.53 -10.13 18.75
N GLY A 284 5.64 -10.47 19.42
CA GLY A 284 6.53 -9.47 19.99
C GLY A 284 7.37 -8.72 18.96
N TRP A 285 7.77 -9.38 17.88
CA TRP A 285 8.39 -8.70 16.73
C TRP A 285 7.43 -7.68 16.10
N LEU A 286 6.15 -8.06 15.90
CA LEU A 286 5.14 -7.16 15.35
C LEU A 286 4.83 -6.00 16.30
N ALA A 287 4.64 -6.27 17.60
CA ALA A 287 4.42 -5.26 18.61
C ALA A 287 5.56 -4.22 18.61
N GLY A 288 6.80 -4.69 18.53
CA GLY A 288 7.98 -3.84 18.40
C GLY A 288 7.96 -2.95 17.14
N ARG A 289 7.64 -3.51 15.96
CA ARG A 289 7.57 -2.73 14.71
C ARG A 289 6.43 -1.70 14.72
N ILE A 290 5.32 -1.99 15.38
CA ILE A 290 4.22 -1.04 15.58
C ILE A 290 4.65 0.05 16.56
N ARG A 291 5.32 -0.31 17.66
CA ARG A 291 5.85 0.66 18.62
C ARG A 291 6.81 1.63 17.95
N ILE A 292 7.77 1.13 17.16
CA ILE A 292 8.73 1.96 16.40
C ILE A 292 8.03 2.93 15.44
N ALA A 293 6.90 2.51 14.86
CA ALA A 293 6.14 3.36 13.96
C ALA A 293 5.50 4.57 14.67
N PHE A 294 5.02 4.37 15.89
CA PHE A 294 4.41 5.40 16.75
C PHE A 294 5.42 6.12 17.65
N ASP A 295 6.60 5.55 17.83
CA ASP A 295 7.67 6.14 18.62
C ASP A 295 9.02 5.74 17.99
N PRO A 296 9.51 6.55 17.02
CA PRO A 296 10.80 6.30 16.38
C PRO A 296 11.98 6.24 17.36
N ALA A 297 11.87 6.92 18.53
CA ALA A 297 12.90 6.89 19.55
C ALA A 297 12.99 5.55 20.28
N ALA A 298 11.93 4.71 20.22
CA ALA A 298 11.94 3.36 20.77
C ALA A 298 12.79 2.36 19.95
N ARG A 299 13.19 2.73 18.71
CA ARG A 299 13.89 1.84 17.77
C ARG A 299 15.15 1.16 18.34
N PRO A 300 16.05 1.82 19.09
CA PRO A 300 17.19 1.16 19.70
C PRO A 300 16.80 0.15 20.78
N TYR A 301 15.74 0.41 21.55
CA TYR A 301 15.34 -0.47 22.65
C TYR A 301 14.66 -1.74 22.15
N VAL A 302 13.74 -1.60 21.19
CA VAL A 302 13.02 -2.71 20.56
C VAL A 302 13.94 -3.60 19.72
N ALA A 303 15.02 -3.05 19.18
CA ALA A 303 16.04 -3.82 18.48
C ALA A 303 16.74 -4.87 19.37
N HIS A 304 16.77 -4.65 20.69
CA HIS A 304 17.49 -5.49 21.65
C HIS A 304 16.60 -6.43 22.46
N ALA A 305 15.28 -6.21 22.46
CA ALA A 305 14.30 -7.07 23.13
C ALA A 305 12.96 -7.06 22.39
N GLU A 306 12.41 -8.24 22.14
CA GLU A 306 11.03 -8.33 21.61
C GLU A 306 10.05 -7.85 22.68
N LEU A 307 9.09 -7.05 22.23
CA LEU A 307 8.07 -6.45 23.08
C LEU A 307 7.05 -7.54 23.44
N GLN A 308 6.96 -7.96 24.69
CA GLN A 308 6.16 -9.15 25.04
C GLN A 308 4.65 -8.88 25.07
N ASP A 309 4.23 -7.66 25.42
CA ASP A 309 2.83 -7.29 25.51
C ASP A 309 2.35 -6.54 24.26
N TRP A 310 1.28 -7.03 23.64
CA TRP A 310 0.63 -6.37 22.51
C TRP A 310 0.00 -5.04 22.91
N ALA A 311 -0.45 -4.89 24.14
CA ALA A 311 -1.05 -3.66 24.64
C ALA A 311 -0.10 -2.45 24.56
N GLU A 312 1.20 -2.69 24.67
CA GLU A 312 2.25 -1.67 24.61
C GLU A 312 2.68 -1.34 23.17
N ALA A 313 2.14 -2.03 22.15
CA ALA A 313 2.48 -1.79 20.76
C ALA A 313 1.98 -0.42 20.25
N GLY A 314 0.82 0.03 20.74
CA GLY A 314 0.19 1.29 20.34
C GLY A 314 0.77 2.52 21.06
N PRO A 315 0.44 3.74 20.58
CA PRO A 315 0.76 4.96 21.30
C PRO A 315 -0.20 5.16 22.49
N VAL A 316 0.28 5.82 23.54
CA VAL A 316 -0.60 6.27 24.63
C VAL A 316 -1.57 7.35 24.14
N ALA A 317 -1.09 8.27 23.29
CA ALA A 317 -1.91 9.34 22.73
C ALA A 317 -1.61 9.56 21.26
N ALA A 318 -2.65 9.88 20.48
CA ALA A 318 -2.49 10.26 19.08
C ALA A 318 -3.57 11.25 18.65
N ILE A 319 -3.20 12.24 17.85
CA ILE A 319 -4.08 13.31 17.38
C ILE A 319 -3.93 13.45 15.87
N GLU A 320 -5.04 13.23 15.16
CA GLU A 320 -5.14 13.47 13.73
C GLU A 320 -5.50 14.93 13.46
N SER A 321 -4.59 15.62 12.76
CA SER A 321 -4.85 16.92 12.15
C SER A 321 -5.18 16.76 10.67
N TRP A 322 -5.65 17.85 10.05
CA TRP A 322 -5.97 17.80 8.62
C TRP A 322 -4.76 17.43 7.77
N ASP A 323 -3.56 17.94 8.07
CA ASP A 323 -2.38 17.72 7.21
C ASP A 323 -1.37 16.75 7.80
N SER A 324 -1.50 16.35 9.06
CA SER A 324 -0.51 15.55 9.79
C SER A 324 -1.17 14.65 10.85
N TYR A 325 -0.42 13.67 11.34
CA TYR A 325 -0.84 12.77 12.41
C TYR A 325 0.23 12.77 13.51
N ARG A 326 -0.08 13.39 14.64
CA ARG A 326 0.81 13.42 15.80
C ARG A 326 0.54 12.18 16.64
N HIS A 327 1.59 11.49 17.05
CA HIS A 327 1.55 10.34 17.95
C HIS A 327 2.70 10.49 18.95
N GLU A 328 2.83 9.52 19.86
CA GLU A 328 3.63 9.63 21.08
C GLU A 328 5.06 10.16 20.86
N GLY A 329 5.80 9.60 19.89
CA GLY A 329 7.20 9.96 19.65
C GLY A 329 7.44 10.74 18.34
N GLY A 330 6.40 11.14 17.61
CA GLY A 330 6.62 11.84 16.35
C GLY A 330 5.40 12.39 15.62
N LEU A 331 5.71 13.04 14.49
CA LEU A 331 4.74 13.65 13.60
C LEU A 331 4.84 12.98 12.23
N SER A 332 3.75 12.34 11.82
CA SER A 332 3.67 11.62 10.55
C SER A 332 2.90 12.39 9.50
N VAL A 333 3.34 12.25 8.24
CA VAL A 333 2.56 12.59 7.05
C VAL A 333 2.53 11.37 6.15
N SER A 334 1.35 11.09 5.60
CA SER A 334 1.11 9.94 4.75
C SER A 334 0.55 10.34 3.38
N TRP A 335 0.91 9.55 2.38
CA TRP A 335 0.47 9.67 0.99
C TRP A 335 -0.09 8.35 0.49
N ALA A 336 -0.96 8.45 -0.52
CA ALA A 336 -1.39 7.31 -1.32
C ALA A 336 -1.01 7.52 -2.80
N LEU A 337 -0.86 6.42 -3.54
CA LEU A 337 -0.64 6.45 -4.98
C LEU A 337 -1.82 7.16 -5.66
N ARG A 338 -1.48 8.10 -6.54
CA ARG A 338 -2.45 8.78 -7.41
C ARG A 338 -2.35 8.28 -8.84
N ASP A 339 -1.16 8.39 -9.42
CA ASP A 339 -0.89 7.89 -10.78
C ASP A 339 0.36 6.99 -10.72
N ALA A 340 0.25 5.78 -11.29
CA ALA A 340 1.39 4.92 -11.63
C ALA A 340 2.20 5.50 -12.81
N PRO A 341 3.39 4.96 -13.13
CA PRO A 341 4.19 5.46 -14.25
C PRO A 341 3.41 5.37 -15.57
N ARG A 342 3.40 6.46 -16.35
CA ARG A 342 2.65 6.53 -17.62
C ARG A 342 3.40 5.94 -18.81
N GLN A 343 4.71 5.80 -18.65
CA GLN A 343 5.65 5.29 -19.64
C GLN A 343 6.20 3.95 -19.15
N PRO A 344 6.68 3.09 -20.05
CA PRO A 344 7.46 1.92 -19.66
C PRO A 344 8.70 2.33 -18.86
N VAL A 345 9.03 1.58 -17.82
CA VAL A 345 10.14 1.86 -16.88
C VAL A 345 10.95 0.59 -16.63
N ALA A 346 12.23 0.75 -16.28
CA ALA A 346 13.10 -0.36 -15.91
C ALA A 346 12.74 -0.95 -14.53
N ALA A 347 13.24 -2.15 -14.24
CA ALA A 347 13.00 -2.87 -12.98
C ALA A 347 13.32 -2.04 -11.72
N GLY A 348 14.39 -1.22 -11.76
CA GLY A 348 14.86 -0.40 -10.64
C GLY A 348 14.09 0.91 -10.41
N VAL A 349 12.94 1.16 -11.05
CA VAL A 349 12.24 2.46 -10.99
C VAL A 349 11.91 2.93 -9.57
N LEU A 350 11.66 2.01 -8.63
CA LEU A 350 11.31 2.35 -7.25
C LEU A 350 12.52 2.58 -6.35
N ALA A 351 13.76 2.36 -6.84
CA ALA A 351 14.97 2.49 -6.04
C ALA A 351 15.07 3.86 -5.34
N PRO A 352 14.85 5.03 -5.99
CA PRO A 352 14.93 6.32 -5.31
C PRO A 352 14.00 6.45 -4.10
N LEU A 353 12.82 5.83 -4.16
CA LEU A 353 11.82 5.89 -3.09
C LEU A 353 12.15 4.89 -1.96
N LEU A 354 12.61 3.68 -2.31
CA LEU A 354 12.89 2.58 -1.37
C LEU A 354 14.27 2.67 -0.70
N SER A 355 15.26 3.25 -1.38
CA SER A 355 16.60 3.44 -0.83
C SER A 355 16.54 4.32 0.42
N PRO A 356 17.39 4.07 1.43
CA PRO A 356 17.47 4.94 2.60
C PRO A 356 17.72 6.41 2.26
N GLY A 357 17.25 7.30 3.12
CA GLY A 357 17.50 8.73 3.00
C GLY A 357 17.57 9.39 4.38
N PRO A 358 17.61 10.74 4.42
CA PRO A 358 17.84 11.49 5.65
C PRO A 358 16.68 11.41 6.65
N PHE A 359 15.49 10.99 6.20
CA PHE A 359 14.29 10.87 7.03
C PHE A 359 13.77 9.44 6.99
N PRO A 360 13.20 8.93 8.11
CA PRO A 360 12.52 7.64 8.11
C PRO A 360 11.37 7.61 7.10
N ARG A 361 11.28 6.55 6.31
CA ARG A 361 10.22 6.34 5.33
C ARG A 361 9.76 4.90 5.34
N ARG A 362 8.45 4.72 5.49
CA ARG A 362 7.77 3.45 5.36
C ARG A 362 6.89 3.46 4.13
N ILE A 363 7.07 2.47 3.28
CA ILE A 363 6.38 2.33 2.00
C ILE A 363 5.71 0.96 1.97
N THR A 364 4.40 0.92 1.76
CA THR A 364 3.63 -0.31 1.59
C THR A 364 3.01 -0.32 0.21
N TRP A 365 3.46 -1.25 -0.62
CA TRP A 365 2.76 -1.62 -1.84
C TRP A 365 1.68 -2.65 -1.49
N LEU A 366 0.45 -2.45 -1.95
CA LEU A 366 -0.69 -3.33 -1.68
C LEU A 366 -1.28 -3.78 -3.01
N TYR A 367 -1.39 -5.09 -3.22
CA TYR A 367 -1.93 -5.71 -4.43
C TYR A 367 -3.10 -6.62 -4.11
N HIS A 368 -4.22 -6.36 -4.77
CA HIS A 368 -5.39 -7.23 -4.77
C HIS A 368 -5.45 -8.00 -6.09
N PRO A 369 -5.26 -9.32 -6.07
CA PRO A 369 -5.50 -10.14 -7.25
C PRO A 369 -7.00 -10.06 -7.61
N TYR A 370 -7.30 -10.06 -8.90
CA TYR A 370 -8.64 -10.42 -9.36
C TYR A 370 -8.71 -11.94 -9.50
N ALA A 371 -9.88 -12.50 -9.22
CA ALA A 371 -10.13 -13.90 -9.53
C ALA A 371 -10.02 -14.10 -11.06
N ALA A 372 -9.56 -15.27 -11.50
CA ALA A 372 -9.28 -15.50 -12.93
C ALA A 372 -10.49 -15.24 -13.85
N ASP A 373 -11.71 -15.52 -13.39
CA ASP A 373 -12.96 -15.22 -14.09
C ASP A 373 -13.26 -13.71 -14.13
N GLU A 374 -13.08 -13.01 -13.01
CA GLU A 374 -13.20 -11.54 -12.94
C GLU A 374 -12.15 -10.82 -13.80
N ALA A 375 -10.94 -11.37 -13.87
CA ALA A 375 -9.85 -10.87 -14.69
C ALA A 375 -10.24 -10.94 -16.17
N ALA A 376 -10.63 -12.12 -16.66
CA ALA A 376 -11.02 -12.34 -18.05
C ALA A 376 -12.18 -11.42 -18.46
N ALA A 377 -13.21 -11.33 -17.62
CA ALA A 377 -14.35 -10.44 -17.87
C ALA A 377 -13.94 -8.96 -17.93
N LYS A 378 -12.97 -8.52 -17.11
CA LYS A 378 -12.47 -7.13 -17.14
C LYS A 378 -11.71 -6.85 -18.43
N VAL A 379 -10.81 -7.74 -18.83
CA VAL A 379 -10.01 -7.56 -20.05
C VAL A 379 -10.91 -7.60 -21.29
N GLU A 380 -11.87 -8.52 -21.35
CA GLU A 380 -12.88 -8.56 -22.42
C GLU A 380 -13.71 -7.26 -22.48
N ALA A 381 -14.16 -6.77 -21.33
CA ALA A 381 -14.90 -5.50 -21.24
C ALA A 381 -14.04 -4.32 -21.73
N GLU A 382 -12.74 -4.34 -21.46
CA GLU A 382 -11.80 -3.31 -21.94
C GLU A 382 -11.61 -3.37 -23.46
N VAL A 383 -11.39 -4.55 -24.02
CA VAL A 383 -11.27 -4.75 -25.48
C VAL A 383 -12.56 -4.30 -26.17
N THR A 384 -13.71 -4.73 -25.65
CA THR A 384 -15.04 -4.37 -26.18
C THR A 384 -15.28 -2.87 -26.11
N SER A 385 -14.96 -2.23 -24.98
CA SER A 385 -15.07 -0.77 -24.83
C SER A 385 -14.18 0.00 -25.81
N GLY A 386 -12.98 -0.53 -26.09
CA GLY A 386 -12.08 0.00 -27.11
C GLY A 386 -12.68 -0.07 -28.52
N GLN A 387 -13.30 -1.20 -28.87
CA GLN A 387 -13.96 -1.41 -30.17
C GLN A 387 -15.21 -0.52 -30.34
N ILE A 388 -16.01 -0.35 -29.29
CA ILE A 388 -17.19 0.53 -29.33
C ILE A 388 -16.76 1.98 -29.57
N ARG A 389 -15.72 2.46 -28.87
CA ARG A 389 -15.19 3.82 -29.07
C ARG A 389 -14.69 4.03 -30.50
N SER A 390 -14.02 3.04 -31.08
CA SER A 390 -13.53 3.13 -32.45
C SER A 390 -14.65 3.12 -33.49
N ALA A 391 -15.66 2.26 -33.30
CA ALA A 391 -16.84 2.21 -34.15
C ALA A 391 -17.62 3.55 -34.09
N TRP A 392 -17.72 4.14 -32.90
CA TRP A 392 -18.36 5.44 -32.72
C TRP A 392 -17.56 6.59 -33.37
N ALA A 393 -16.24 6.61 -33.21
CA ALA A 393 -15.36 7.60 -33.86
C ALA A 393 -15.45 7.53 -35.40
N ALA A 394 -15.42 6.32 -35.97
CA ALA A 394 -15.59 6.09 -37.40
C ALA A 394 -16.96 6.56 -37.91
N ARG A 395 -18.04 6.29 -37.16
CA ARG A 395 -19.40 6.74 -37.50
C ARG A 395 -19.56 8.25 -37.43
N THR A 396 -18.80 8.92 -36.55
CA THR A 396 -18.85 10.38 -36.35
C THR A 396 -17.83 11.13 -37.22
N ARG A 397 -17.11 10.43 -38.13
CA ARG A 397 -16.01 10.97 -38.96
C ARG A 397 -14.97 11.77 -38.16
N ARG A 398 -14.70 11.33 -36.93
CA ARG A 398 -13.67 11.93 -36.08
C ARG A 398 -12.38 11.16 -36.32
N ASP A 399 -11.33 11.86 -36.71
CA ASP A 399 -10.01 11.25 -36.85
C ASP A 399 -9.55 10.66 -35.51
N GLU A 400 -9.13 9.40 -35.58
CA GLU A 400 -8.58 8.68 -34.44
C GLU A 400 -7.26 9.34 -34.02
N THR A 401 -7.20 9.74 -32.76
CA THR A 401 -5.99 10.38 -32.21
C THR A 401 -4.90 9.34 -31.98
N GLN A 402 -3.63 9.73 -32.05
CA GLN A 402 -2.50 8.82 -31.73
C GLN A 402 -2.62 8.19 -30.34
N ARG A 403 -3.19 8.92 -29.37
CA ARG A 403 -3.47 8.41 -28.02
C ARG A 403 -4.46 7.25 -28.02
N GLU A 404 -5.50 7.32 -28.85
CA GLU A 404 -6.51 6.25 -28.96
C GLU A 404 -5.94 5.00 -29.64
N ARG A 405 -5.01 5.17 -30.58
CA ARG A 405 -4.27 4.05 -31.18
C ARG A 405 -3.37 3.36 -30.17
N ASP A 406 -2.56 4.11 -29.44
CA ASP A 406 -1.67 3.56 -28.40
C ASP A 406 -2.47 2.84 -27.31
N ASP A 407 -3.60 3.42 -26.88
CA ASP A 407 -4.49 2.81 -25.88
C ASP A 407 -5.08 1.48 -26.38
N ARG A 408 -5.40 1.36 -27.68
CA ARG A 408 -5.88 0.11 -28.28
C ARG A 408 -4.77 -0.93 -28.32
N THR A 409 -3.58 -0.57 -28.81
CA THR A 409 -2.43 -1.49 -28.88
C THR A 409 -2.10 -2.05 -27.51
N ARG A 410 -2.10 -1.20 -26.47
CA ARG A 410 -1.88 -1.60 -25.08
C ARG A 410 -2.97 -2.52 -24.54
N ALA A 411 -4.24 -2.25 -24.86
CA ALA A 411 -5.36 -3.12 -24.45
C ALA A 411 -5.27 -4.51 -25.11
N GLN A 412 -4.88 -4.57 -26.39
CA GLN A 412 -4.64 -5.84 -27.08
C GLN A 412 -3.43 -6.58 -26.51
N GLN A 413 -2.37 -5.85 -26.12
CA GLN A 413 -1.23 -6.43 -25.44
C GLN A 413 -1.63 -7.03 -24.08
N SER A 414 -2.38 -6.30 -23.24
CA SER A 414 -2.91 -6.85 -21.98
C SER A 414 -3.70 -8.13 -22.17
N ALA A 415 -4.55 -8.17 -23.20
CA ALA A 415 -5.35 -9.36 -23.50
C ALA A 415 -4.48 -10.56 -23.93
N ARG A 416 -3.38 -10.31 -24.65
CA ARG A 416 -2.41 -11.37 -24.99
C ARG A 416 -1.64 -11.85 -23.76
N GLU A 417 -1.23 -10.93 -22.89
CA GLU A 417 -0.51 -11.25 -21.66
C GLU A 417 -1.39 -12.07 -20.71
N GLU A 418 -2.65 -11.68 -20.53
CA GLU A 418 -3.62 -12.46 -19.74
C GLU A 418 -3.88 -13.84 -20.35
N ALA A 419 -4.08 -13.93 -21.67
CA ALA A 419 -4.25 -15.21 -22.36
C ALA A 419 -3.00 -16.11 -22.23
N ALA A 420 -1.81 -15.50 -22.05
CA ALA A 420 -0.56 -16.20 -21.75
C ALA A 420 -0.39 -16.54 -20.25
N GLY A 421 -1.38 -16.24 -19.40
CA GLY A 421 -1.41 -16.56 -17.99
C GLY A 421 -0.92 -15.45 -17.05
N ALA A 422 -0.76 -14.21 -17.53
CA ALA A 422 -0.37 -13.10 -16.67
C ALA A 422 -1.46 -12.76 -15.63
N GLY A 423 -1.03 -12.51 -14.40
CA GLY A 423 -1.91 -12.08 -13.32
C GLY A 423 -2.47 -10.68 -13.54
N VAL A 424 -3.77 -10.52 -13.35
CA VAL A 424 -4.44 -9.22 -13.36
C VAL A 424 -4.89 -8.87 -11.96
N GLY A 425 -4.58 -7.65 -11.51
CA GLY A 425 -4.98 -7.16 -10.20
C GLY A 425 -4.89 -5.65 -10.10
N ARG A 426 -5.44 -5.12 -9.02
CA ARG A 426 -5.28 -3.70 -8.66
C ARG A 426 -4.18 -3.56 -7.63
N PHE A 427 -3.41 -2.48 -7.73
CA PHE A 427 -2.46 -2.14 -6.67
C PHE A 427 -2.57 -0.67 -6.27
N THR A 428 -2.06 -0.38 -5.09
CA THR A 428 -1.84 0.96 -4.58
C THR A 428 -0.52 0.99 -3.80
N LEU A 429 -0.06 2.19 -3.49
CA LEU A 429 1.12 2.44 -2.68
C LEU A 429 0.73 3.40 -1.56
N TYR A 430 1.12 3.10 -0.34
CA TYR A 430 1.06 4.01 0.79
C TYR A 430 2.47 4.37 1.22
N VAL A 431 2.71 5.65 1.44
CA VAL A 431 4.00 6.15 1.93
C VAL A 431 3.76 6.92 3.20
N THR A 432 4.58 6.74 4.21
CA THR A 432 4.56 7.51 5.45
C THR A 432 5.98 7.90 5.81
N THR A 433 6.19 9.17 6.15
CA THR A 433 7.40 9.63 6.82
C THR A 433 7.04 10.12 8.21
N THR A 434 7.93 9.91 9.17
CA THR A 434 7.74 10.30 10.56
C THR A 434 8.97 11.06 11.01
N VAL A 435 8.77 12.29 11.48
CA VAL A 435 9.82 13.14 12.05
C VAL A 435 9.65 13.23 13.56
N THR A 436 10.75 13.36 14.29
CA THR A 436 10.76 13.59 15.75
C THR A 436 10.67 15.07 16.09
N HIS A 437 11.17 15.95 15.21
CA HIS A 437 11.08 17.41 15.35
C HIS A 437 10.16 18.00 14.27
N ASP A 438 9.20 18.82 14.71
CA ASP A 438 8.22 19.45 13.81
C ASP A 438 8.89 20.31 12.71
N LEU A 439 10.05 20.90 13.00
CA LEU A 439 10.81 21.74 12.05
C LEU A 439 11.34 20.96 10.84
N ASP A 440 11.52 19.64 10.98
CA ASP A 440 12.04 18.78 9.92
C ASP A 440 10.93 18.36 8.94
N LEU A 441 9.65 18.54 9.32
CA LEU A 441 8.52 18.03 8.54
C LEU A 441 8.48 18.56 7.10
N PRO A 442 8.69 19.87 6.83
CA PRO A 442 8.71 20.38 5.45
C PRO A 442 9.81 19.73 4.59
N ALA A 443 10.98 19.49 5.18
CA ALA A 443 12.11 18.85 4.49
C ALA A 443 11.81 17.37 4.20
N ALA A 444 11.22 16.65 5.16
CA ALA A 444 10.80 15.26 4.98
C ALA A 444 9.70 15.11 3.91
N VAL A 445 8.73 16.03 3.88
CA VAL A 445 7.70 16.08 2.84
C VAL A 445 8.32 16.30 1.46
N ALA A 446 9.23 17.27 1.32
CA ALA A 446 9.89 17.56 0.06
C ALA A 446 10.74 16.37 -0.44
N ASP A 447 11.47 15.69 0.46
CA ASP A 447 12.27 14.52 0.11
C ASP A 447 11.41 13.36 -0.41
N VAL A 448 10.27 13.05 0.24
CA VAL A 448 9.33 12.02 -0.23
C VAL A 448 8.77 12.36 -1.62
N GLU A 449 8.33 13.61 -1.82
CA GLU A 449 7.73 14.04 -3.09
C GLU A 449 8.75 14.06 -4.23
N GLN A 450 9.99 14.47 -3.95
CA GLN A 450 11.09 14.43 -4.91
C GLN A 450 11.42 13.00 -5.32
N ARG A 451 11.57 12.09 -4.36
CA ARG A 451 11.87 10.66 -4.62
C ARG A 451 10.74 9.98 -5.38
N ALA A 452 9.48 10.29 -5.04
CA ALA A 452 8.34 9.80 -5.81
C ALA A 452 8.39 10.26 -7.28
N GLY A 453 8.73 11.52 -7.52
CA GLY A 453 8.91 12.06 -8.86
C GLY A 453 10.05 11.38 -9.63
N GLN A 454 11.18 11.08 -8.96
CA GLN A 454 12.29 10.31 -9.53
C GLN A 454 11.86 8.88 -9.89
N SER A 455 11.03 8.26 -9.04
CA SER A 455 10.39 6.96 -9.29
C SER A 455 9.20 7.00 -10.25
N LYS A 456 8.98 8.13 -10.95
CA LYS A 456 7.89 8.32 -11.93
C LYS A 456 6.49 8.07 -11.36
N LEU A 457 6.33 8.15 -10.04
CA LEU A 457 5.06 8.04 -9.36
C LEU A 457 4.51 9.43 -9.05
N ARG A 458 3.17 9.54 -9.03
CA ARG A 458 2.51 10.69 -8.43
C ARG A 458 1.83 10.26 -7.17
N LEU A 459 2.24 10.85 -6.06
CA LEU A 459 1.63 10.64 -4.76
C LEU A 459 0.63 11.75 -4.45
N ARG A 460 -0.35 11.44 -3.62
CA ARG A 460 -1.30 12.42 -3.07
C ARG A 460 -1.26 12.34 -1.55
N GLN A 461 -0.98 13.48 -0.92
CA GLN A 461 -1.04 13.59 0.54
C GLN A 461 -2.45 13.30 1.05
N MET A 462 -2.56 12.47 2.08
CA MET A 462 -3.82 11.99 2.61
C MET A 462 -4.38 12.88 3.72
N ARG A 463 -4.58 14.17 3.39
CA ARG A 463 -5.12 15.20 4.29
C ARG A 463 -6.50 14.92 4.90
N GLY A 464 -6.61 14.62 6.20
CA GLY A 464 -7.86 14.24 6.87
C GLY A 464 -8.22 12.77 6.70
N ALA A 465 -7.24 11.96 6.32
CA ALA A 465 -7.23 10.50 6.46
C ALA A 465 -5.81 10.00 6.79
N GLN A 466 -5.04 10.81 7.53
CA GLN A 466 -3.65 10.55 7.88
C GLN A 466 -3.54 9.32 8.77
N ALA A 467 -4.40 9.18 9.78
CA ALA A 467 -4.37 8.02 10.69
C ALA A 467 -4.67 6.70 9.96
N ALA A 468 -5.67 6.69 9.07
CA ALA A 468 -6.01 5.52 8.28
C ALA A 468 -4.91 5.15 7.27
N THR A 469 -4.25 6.14 6.68
CA THR A 469 -3.16 5.91 5.72
C THR A 469 -1.87 5.48 6.43
N PHE A 470 -1.58 6.04 7.60
CA PHE A 470 -0.48 5.62 8.47
C PHE A 470 -0.63 4.13 8.85
N ALA A 471 -1.85 3.72 9.23
CA ALA A 471 -2.19 2.35 9.55
C ALA A 471 -2.03 1.42 8.33
N ALA A 472 -2.53 1.82 7.16
CA ALA A 472 -2.35 1.06 5.92
C ALA A 472 -0.87 0.87 5.56
N ALA A 473 -0.05 1.91 5.78
CA ALA A 473 1.39 1.86 5.57
C ALA A 473 2.11 0.96 6.58
N LEU A 474 1.48 0.50 7.68
CA LEU A 474 2.10 -0.52 8.54
C LEU A 474 2.14 -1.90 7.87
N GLY A 475 1.34 -2.13 6.82
CA GLY A 475 1.30 -3.41 6.13
C GLY A 475 0.80 -4.56 7.00
N LEU A 476 -0.09 -4.33 7.96
CA LEU A 476 -0.61 -5.37 8.88
C LEU A 476 -1.93 -5.99 8.40
N GLY A 477 -2.19 -5.94 7.10
CA GLY A 477 -3.41 -6.50 6.52
C GLY A 477 -4.63 -5.58 6.52
N THR A 478 -4.45 -4.29 6.79
CA THR A 478 -5.52 -3.29 6.69
C THR A 478 -5.54 -2.62 5.32
N ASP A 479 -6.65 -2.79 4.61
CA ASP A 479 -6.95 -1.99 3.42
C ASP A 479 -8.00 -0.91 3.76
N PRO A 480 -7.65 0.39 3.67
CA PRO A 480 -8.60 1.49 3.82
C PRO A 480 -9.86 1.38 2.94
N SER A 481 -9.75 0.76 1.75
CA SER A 481 -10.88 0.63 0.83
C SER A 481 -11.99 -0.28 1.40
N ASP A 482 -11.61 -1.33 2.12
CA ASP A 482 -12.55 -2.25 2.78
C ASP A 482 -13.32 -1.59 3.93
N LEU A 483 -12.70 -0.59 4.57
CA LEU A 483 -13.32 0.16 5.67
C LEU A 483 -14.50 1.01 5.18
N THR A 484 -14.45 1.47 3.93
CA THR A 484 -15.46 2.38 3.37
C THR A 484 -16.70 1.65 2.84
N ARG A 485 -16.57 0.37 2.47
CA ARG A 485 -17.60 -0.39 1.77
C ARG A 485 -18.69 -0.99 2.67
N HIS A 486 -18.43 -1.16 3.97
CA HIS A 486 -19.36 -1.84 4.87
C HIS A 486 -20.39 -0.94 5.59
N HIS A 487 -20.44 0.36 5.28
CA HIS A 487 -21.50 1.22 5.81
C HIS A 487 -22.85 1.09 5.08
N THR A 488 -22.96 0.30 4.01
CA THR A 488 -24.22 0.03 3.30
C THR A 488 -24.92 -1.26 3.72
N GLY A 489 -24.45 -1.93 4.77
CA GLY A 489 -25.07 -3.13 5.34
C GLY A 489 -25.36 -2.95 6.83
N ARG A 490 -26.29 -2.06 7.18
CA ARG A 490 -27.00 -2.08 8.46
C ARG A 490 -28.44 -1.66 8.23
#